data_AF-A0A7L9IYJ0-F1
#
_entry.id   AF-A0A7L9IYJ0-F1
#
_cell.length_a   1.000
_cell.length_b   1.000
_cell.length_c   1.000
_cell.angle_alpha   90.00
_cell.angle_beta   90.00
_cell.angle_gamma   90.00
#
_symmetry.space_group_name_H-M   'P 1'
#
loop_
_entity.id
_entity.type
_entity.pdbx_description
1 polymer ?
#
loop_
_entity_poly.entity_id
_entity_poly.type
_entity_poly.pdbx_seq_one_letter_code
_entity_poly.pdbx_strand_id
1 'polypeptide(L)'
;MYVADPGLLHTGATPVLVEGPMDAIAVTLAGQSRYVGVAPLGTALTASQAAQLARLGEHPVVATDADLAGKVAAERAHWMLTEHQLTPTTVTLPEDSDPAELLRFHGREALTERLHNATPLGSVLIEERLTNLHPTAALNAAAQVLAANHPNAWEPGLTALTDRLRISTQEARRTFYTHLTDWDRDPATAASTRLAEVADVKQRLEQAEDAPPTQRWEALAQSIDARLTEQSDWPALANMLDHAAAQGHDVHAAAHAIVSGDDPLGLHPAQDLRYRLAAHLPERPATQSATPTPSRGASLARRRGTPDRPPAGPRR
;
A
#
# COMPACT_ATOMS: atom_id res chain seq x y z
N MET A 1 1.45 -8.34 22.14
CA MET A 1 1.64 -8.79 20.74
C MET A 1 2.69 -9.88 20.73
N TYR A 2 2.82 -10.66 19.65
CA TYR A 2 3.93 -11.60 19.49
C TYR A 2 5.20 -10.82 19.15
N VAL A 3 6.31 -11.17 19.81
CA VAL A 3 7.64 -10.63 19.52
C VAL A 3 8.56 -11.84 19.35
N ALA A 4 9.18 -11.96 18.18
CA ALA A 4 10.00 -13.13 17.86
C ALA A 4 11.27 -13.23 18.72
N ASP A 5 11.89 -12.09 19.03
CA ASP A 5 13.02 -12.00 19.97
C ASP A 5 12.89 -10.75 20.86
N PRO A 6 12.36 -10.88 22.09
CA PRO A 6 12.25 -9.77 23.01
C PRO A 6 13.60 -9.15 23.37
N GLY A 7 14.69 -9.92 23.37
CA GLY A 7 16.03 -9.41 23.71
C GLY A 7 16.50 -8.37 22.69
N LEU A 8 16.39 -8.70 21.40
CA LEU A 8 16.73 -7.80 20.30
C LEU A 8 15.94 -6.50 20.36
N LEU A 9 14.63 -6.59 20.63
CA LEU A 9 13.75 -5.43 20.73
C LEU A 9 14.17 -4.47 21.85
N HIS A 10 14.62 -4.98 23.00
CA HIS A 10 15.10 -4.14 24.10
C HIS A 10 16.51 -3.56 23.86
N THR A 11 17.27 -4.12 22.92
CA THR A 11 18.60 -3.62 22.53
C THR A 11 18.57 -2.61 21.38
N GLY A 12 17.39 -2.17 20.94
CA GLY A 12 17.21 -1.15 19.90
C GLY A 12 17.11 -1.71 18.48
N ALA A 13 16.79 -3.00 18.31
CA ALA A 13 16.45 -3.52 16.98
C ALA A 13 15.13 -2.89 16.49
N THR A 14 15.09 -2.49 15.23
CA THR A 14 13.90 -1.87 14.62
C THR A 14 12.76 -2.90 14.54
N PRO A 15 11.60 -2.62 15.16
CA PRO A 15 10.45 -3.52 15.08
C PRO A 15 9.88 -3.52 13.66
N VAL A 16 9.56 -4.71 13.15
CA VAL A 16 8.87 -4.90 11.88
C VAL A 16 7.51 -5.52 12.16
N LEU A 17 6.46 -4.70 12.02
CA LEU A 17 5.07 -5.11 12.19
C LEU A 17 4.61 -5.89 10.96
N VAL A 18 4.28 -7.15 11.16
CA VAL A 18 3.79 -8.10 10.14
C VAL A 18 2.44 -8.68 10.58
N GLU A 19 1.77 -9.43 9.70
CA GLU A 19 0.45 -10.01 9.98
C GLU A 19 0.51 -11.23 10.91
N GLY A 20 1.45 -12.15 10.63
CA GLY A 20 1.53 -13.45 11.28
C GLY A 20 2.78 -13.67 12.14
N PRO A 21 2.74 -14.58 13.12
CA PRO A 21 3.94 -15.01 13.84
C PRO A 21 5.01 -15.64 12.94
N MET A 22 4.63 -16.28 11.83
CA MET A 22 5.57 -16.88 10.89
C MET A 22 6.40 -15.82 10.17
N ASP A 23 5.76 -14.74 9.73
CA ASP A 23 6.44 -13.58 9.13
C ASP A 23 7.35 -12.90 10.14
N ALA A 24 6.92 -12.85 11.41
CA ALA A 24 7.72 -12.22 12.47
C ALA A 24 9.01 -13.02 12.72
N ILE A 25 8.92 -14.35 12.67
CA ILE A 25 10.08 -15.23 12.71
C ILE A 25 10.96 -15.03 11.47
N ALA A 26 10.36 -15.00 10.27
CA ALA A 26 11.09 -14.81 9.01
C ALA A 26 11.90 -13.51 9.00
N VAL A 27 11.28 -12.40 9.41
CA VAL A 27 11.95 -11.11 9.55
C VAL A 27 13.09 -11.19 10.55
N THR A 28 12.89 -11.80 11.71
CA THR A 28 13.93 -11.87 12.76
C THR A 28 15.12 -12.72 12.31
N LEU A 29 14.86 -13.84 11.62
CA LEU A 29 15.90 -14.69 11.02
C LEU A 29 16.68 -13.92 9.94
N ALA A 30 16.01 -13.09 9.16
CA ALA A 30 16.64 -12.30 8.11
C ALA A 30 17.33 -11.03 8.64
N GLY A 31 16.86 -10.50 9.76
CA GLY A 31 17.14 -9.16 10.25
C GLY A 31 18.53 -8.92 10.82
N GLN A 32 19.33 -9.98 11.04
CA GLN A 32 20.71 -9.90 11.55
C GLN A 32 20.88 -8.96 12.75
N SER A 33 19.99 -9.07 13.74
CA SER A 33 19.94 -8.21 14.94
C SER A 33 19.60 -6.73 14.69
N ARG A 34 19.44 -6.29 13.43
CA ARG A 34 18.96 -4.93 13.09
C ARG A 34 17.45 -4.84 13.11
N TYR A 35 16.77 -5.91 12.70
CA TYR A 35 15.31 -5.99 12.64
C TYR A 35 14.79 -7.12 13.51
N VAL A 36 13.63 -6.88 14.12
CA VAL A 36 12.91 -7.88 14.90
C VAL A 36 11.43 -7.88 14.51
N GLY A 37 10.93 -9.05 14.14
CA GLY A 37 9.54 -9.20 13.75
C GLY A 37 8.59 -9.17 14.94
N VAL A 38 7.49 -8.43 14.79
CA VAL A 38 6.39 -8.35 15.76
C VAL A 38 5.06 -8.53 15.03
N ALA A 39 4.13 -9.26 15.63
CA ALA A 39 2.83 -9.54 15.01
C ALA A 39 1.66 -9.37 15.99
N PRO A 40 0.52 -8.81 15.55
CA PRO A 40 -0.73 -8.95 16.27
C PRO A 40 -1.21 -10.40 16.15
N LEU A 41 -1.65 -11.01 17.25
CA LEU A 41 -1.93 -12.46 17.34
C LEU A 41 -3.25 -12.84 16.62
N GLY A 42 -3.27 -12.77 15.29
CA GLY A 42 -4.45 -13.11 14.48
C GLY A 42 -5.56 -12.06 14.50
N THR A 43 -5.22 -10.80 14.77
CA THR A 43 -6.15 -9.66 14.77
C THR A 43 -5.51 -8.47 14.11
N ALA A 44 -6.29 -7.43 13.77
CA ALA A 44 -5.70 -6.12 13.50
C ALA A 44 -4.89 -5.62 14.70
N LEU A 45 -3.90 -4.76 14.45
CA LEU A 45 -3.18 -4.02 15.49
C LEU A 45 -4.19 -3.33 16.42
N THR A 46 -3.93 -3.37 17.73
CA THR A 46 -4.75 -2.69 18.74
C THR A 46 -4.07 -1.43 19.26
N ALA A 47 -4.85 -0.46 19.76
CA ALA A 47 -4.30 0.75 20.39
C ALA A 47 -3.33 0.43 21.54
N SER A 48 -3.63 -0.61 22.34
CA SER A 48 -2.73 -1.07 23.41
C SER A 48 -1.40 -1.63 22.90
N GLN A 49 -1.39 -2.25 21.72
CA GLN A 49 -0.18 -2.77 21.07
C GLN A 49 0.61 -1.65 20.40
N ALA A 50 -0.05 -0.68 19.77
CA ALA A 50 0.60 0.52 19.23
C ALA A 50 1.27 1.33 20.35
N ALA A 51 0.58 1.54 21.47
CA ALA A 51 1.14 2.18 22.66
C ALA A 51 2.29 1.36 23.28
N GLN A 52 2.29 0.02 23.16
CA GLN A 52 3.42 -0.82 23.56
C GLN A 52 4.66 -0.56 22.70
N LEU A 53 4.49 -0.50 21.37
CA LEU A 53 5.57 -0.17 20.45
C LEU A 53 6.13 1.23 20.69
N ALA A 54 5.26 2.22 20.93
CA ALA A 54 5.67 3.60 21.19
C ALA A 54 6.60 3.75 22.39
N ARG A 55 6.43 2.93 23.44
CA ARG A 55 7.31 2.95 24.62
C ARG A 55 8.74 2.49 24.36
N LEU A 56 8.98 1.80 23.24
CA LEU A 56 10.31 1.36 22.84
C LEU A 56 11.12 2.49 22.19
N GLY A 57 10.44 3.51 21.65
CA GLY A 57 11.07 4.66 20.99
C GLY A 57 11.53 4.40 19.55
N GLU A 58 11.59 3.15 19.10
CA GLU A 58 11.96 2.79 17.73
C GLU A 58 10.79 2.97 16.74
N HIS A 59 11.08 3.53 15.57
CA HIS A 59 10.10 3.70 14.52
C HIS A 59 9.90 2.40 13.72
N PRO A 60 8.70 1.82 13.69
CA PRO A 60 8.48 0.52 13.09
C PRO A 60 8.49 0.54 11.56
N VAL A 61 8.89 -0.57 10.96
CA VAL A 61 8.60 -0.91 9.56
C VAL A 61 7.29 -1.71 9.54
N VAL A 62 6.35 -1.37 8.66
CA VAL A 62 5.10 -2.12 8.44
C VAL A 62 5.26 -2.95 7.18
N ALA A 63 5.30 -4.27 7.34
CA ALA A 63 5.49 -5.25 6.28
C ALA A 63 4.29 -6.22 6.27
N THR A 64 3.16 -5.72 5.77
CA THR A 64 1.93 -6.49 5.57
C THR A 64 1.94 -7.20 4.20
N ASP A 65 0.99 -8.08 3.98
CA ASP A 65 0.89 -8.87 2.76
C ASP A 65 0.64 -7.95 1.55
N ALA A 66 1.12 -8.36 0.36
CA ALA A 66 0.98 -7.57 -0.86
C ALA A 66 -0.42 -7.64 -1.50
N ASP A 67 -1.46 -7.68 -0.68
CA ASP A 67 -2.87 -7.74 -1.11
C ASP A 67 -3.68 -6.54 -0.58
N LEU A 68 -4.97 -6.51 -0.92
CA LEU A 68 -5.88 -5.47 -0.46
C LEU A 68 -6.01 -5.44 1.08
N ALA A 69 -6.06 -6.59 1.74
CA ALA A 69 -6.20 -6.68 3.18
C ALA A 69 -4.95 -6.11 3.88
N GLY A 70 -3.76 -6.40 3.35
CA GLY A 70 -2.48 -5.88 3.80
C GLY A 70 -2.34 -4.39 3.59
N LYS A 71 -2.83 -3.82 2.46
CA LYS A 71 -2.90 -2.36 2.25
C LYS A 71 -3.78 -1.68 3.31
N VAL A 72 -4.95 -2.25 3.59
CA VAL A 72 -5.87 -1.75 4.63
C VAL A 72 -5.25 -1.88 6.03
N ALA A 73 -4.56 -2.99 6.31
CA ALA A 73 -3.86 -3.20 7.57
C ALA A 73 -2.72 -2.19 7.76
N ALA A 74 -1.97 -1.87 6.70
CA ALA A 74 -0.93 -0.86 6.72
C ALA A 74 -1.49 0.53 7.03
N GLU A 75 -2.59 0.94 6.39
CA GLU A 75 -3.22 2.22 6.71
C GLU A 75 -3.70 2.29 8.17
N ARG A 76 -4.30 1.22 8.69
CA ARG A 76 -4.68 1.17 10.11
C ARG A 76 -3.46 1.33 11.02
N ALA A 77 -2.37 0.65 10.68
CA ALA A 77 -1.12 0.76 11.43
C ALA A 77 -0.59 2.20 11.38
N HIS A 78 -0.65 2.89 10.24
CA HIS A 78 -0.25 4.29 10.13
C HIS A 78 -0.94 5.15 11.19
N TRP A 79 -2.27 5.19 11.20
CA TRP A 79 -3.03 6.03 12.13
C TRP A 79 -2.82 5.66 13.61
N MET A 80 -2.70 4.37 13.92
CA MET A 80 -2.44 3.90 15.28
C MET A 80 -1.02 4.22 15.77
N LEU A 81 -0.06 4.34 14.88
CA LEU A 81 1.34 4.57 15.25
C LEU A 81 1.66 6.07 15.28
N THR A 82 1.13 6.85 14.33
CA THR A 82 1.39 8.29 14.26
C THR A 82 0.75 9.07 15.41
N GLU A 83 -0.38 8.62 15.97
CA GLU A 83 -0.96 9.23 17.19
C GLU A 83 0.01 9.18 18.38
N HIS A 84 0.97 8.25 18.35
CA HIS A 84 2.03 8.09 19.33
C HIS A 84 3.38 8.69 18.90
N GLN A 85 3.38 9.59 17.91
CA GLN A 85 4.57 10.26 17.36
C GLN A 85 5.59 9.30 16.74
N LEU A 86 5.17 8.08 16.38
CA LEU A 86 6.00 7.18 15.59
C LEU A 86 5.91 7.55 14.12
N THR A 87 7.01 7.34 13.39
CA THR A 87 7.09 7.60 11.95
C THR A 87 7.21 6.25 11.22
N PRO A 88 6.10 5.52 11.01
CA PRO A 88 6.16 4.21 10.39
C PRO A 88 6.64 4.29 8.94
N THR A 89 7.50 3.34 8.57
CA THR A 89 7.87 3.07 7.18
C THR A 89 7.17 1.80 6.71
N THR A 90 7.23 1.49 5.42
CA THR A 90 6.64 0.29 4.85
C THR A 90 7.51 -0.27 3.73
N VAL A 91 7.33 -1.55 3.43
CA VAL A 91 8.03 -2.23 2.34
C VAL A 91 7.02 -2.72 1.32
N THR A 92 7.34 -2.54 0.05
CA THR A 92 6.61 -3.18 -1.04
C THR A 92 7.17 -4.58 -1.23
N LEU A 93 6.34 -5.59 -1.00
CA LEU A 93 6.65 -6.98 -1.31
C LEU A 93 6.20 -7.32 -2.75
N PRO A 94 6.74 -8.38 -3.38
CA PRO A 94 6.17 -8.92 -4.60
C PRO A 94 4.66 -9.21 -4.45
N GLU A 95 3.91 -9.10 -5.54
CA GLU A 95 2.47 -9.38 -5.56
C GLU A 95 2.16 -10.76 -4.97
N ASP A 96 1.07 -10.83 -4.18
CA ASP A 96 0.61 -12.02 -3.48
C ASP A 96 1.68 -12.71 -2.61
N SER A 97 2.66 -11.97 -2.09
CA SER A 97 3.68 -12.52 -1.20
C SER A 97 3.71 -11.85 0.18
N ASP A 98 4.15 -12.64 1.16
CA ASP A 98 4.41 -12.24 2.54
C ASP A 98 5.93 -12.26 2.85
N PRO A 99 6.38 -11.75 4.02
CA PRO A 99 7.79 -11.81 4.40
C PRO A 99 8.36 -13.24 4.50
N ALA A 100 7.56 -14.22 4.93
CA ALA A 100 8.01 -15.61 5.05
C ALA A 100 8.23 -16.27 3.67
N GLU A 101 7.37 -16.01 2.71
CA GLU A 101 7.47 -16.44 1.32
C GLU A 101 8.64 -15.75 0.62
N LEU A 102 8.82 -14.44 0.82
CA LEU A 102 9.97 -13.74 0.29
C LEU A 102 11.28 -14.35 0.81
N LEU A 103 11.38 -14.59 2.12
CA LEU A 103 12.54 -15.27 2.70
C LEU A 103 12.74 -16.66 2.10
N ARG A 104 11.67 -17.44 1.95
CA ARG A 104 11.71 -18.82 1.46
C ARG A 104 12.16 -18.90 0.01
N PHE A 105 11.66 -18.04 -0.86
CA PHE A 105 11.86 -18.13 -2.31
C PHE A 105 12.99 -17.26 -2.83
N HIS A 106 13.27 -16.12 -2.20
CA HIS A 106 14.26 -15.13 -2.65
C HIS A 106 15.43 -14.98 -1.68
N GLY A 107 15.36 -15.63 -0.51
CA GLY A 107 16.45 -15.69 0.44
C GLY A 107 16.50 -14.50 1.39
N ARG A 108 17.45 -14.57 2.33
CA ARG A 108 17.63 -13.59 3.39
C ARG A 108 17.95 -12.21 2.84
N GLU A 109 18.90 -12.14 1.91
CA GLU A 109 19.39 -10.88 1.34
C GLU A 109 18.25 -10.07 0.74
N ALA A 110 17.35 -10.70 -0.01
CA ALA A 110 16.20 -10.04 -0.63
C ALA A 110 15.26 -9.41 0.40
N LEU A 111 14.93 -10.11 1.48
CA LEU A 111 14.08 -9.57 2.55
C LEU A 111 14.79 -8.45 3.31
N THR A 112 16.06 -8.63 3.68
CA THR A 112 16.84 -7.60 4.40
C THR A 112 16.99 -6.32 3.57
N GLU A 113 17.24 -6.43 2.26
CA GLU A 113 17.37 -5.29 1.36
C GLU A 113 16.07 -4.48 1.28
N ARG A 114 14.91 -5.15 1.18
CA ARG A 114 13.62 -4.45 1.21
C ARG A 114 13.37 -3.73 2.52
N LEU A 115 13.65 -4.38 3.66
CA LEU A 115 13.54 -3.75 4.99
C LEU A 115 14.47 -2.54 5.15
N HIS A 116 15.65 -2.58 4.52
CA HIS A 116 16.59 -1.47 4.51
C HIS A 116 16.10 -0.30 3.67
N ASN A 117 15.47 -0.58 2.53
CA ASN A 117 14.95 0.40 1.59
C ASN A 117 13.46 0.72 1.84
N ALA A 118 12.99 0.55 3.09
CA ALA A 118 11.61 0.87 3.45
C ALA A 118 11.30 2.36 3.22
N THR A 119 10.12 2.66 2.71
CA THR A 119 9.68 4.03 2.40
C THR A 119 8.73 4.56 3.47
N PRO A 120 8.62 5.88 3.68
CA PRO A 120 7.66 6.43 4.64
C PRO A 120 6.23 5.99 4.29
N LEU A 121 5.54 5.36 5.23
CA LEU A 121 4.19 4.83 4.99
C LEU A 121 3.19 5.96 4.67
N GLY A 122 3.35 7.12 5.31
CA GLY A 122 2.54 8.30 5.00
C GLY A 122 2.69 8.79 3.56
N SER A 123 3.87 8.64 2.95
CA SER A 123 4.08 8.99 1.54
C SER A 123 3.31 8.06 0.60
N VAL A 124 3.27 6.76 0.91
CA VAL A 124 2.49 5.77 0.15
C VAL A 124 0.98 6.10 0.22
N LEU A 125 0.49 6.43 1.41
CA LEU A 125 -0.91 6.83 1.59
C LEU A 125 -1.24 8.13 0.85
N ILE A 126 -0.35 9.14 0.89
CA ILE A 126 -0.55 10.39 0.14
C ILE A 126 -0.67 10.11 -1.36
N GLU A 127 0.25 9.33 -1.93
CA GLU A 127 0.22 9.02 -3.38
C GLU A 127 -1.06 8.28 -3.78
N GLU A 128 -1.50 7.33 -2.95
CA GLU A 128 -2.77 6.63 -3.16
C GLU A 128 -3.95 7.61 -3.21
N ARG A 129 -4.01 8.60 -2.30
CA ARG A 129 -5.11 9.60 -2.29
C ARG A 129 -5.06 10.50 -3.51
N LEU A 130 -3.87 10.91 -3.94
CA LEU A 130 -3.68 11.74 -5.13
C LEU A 130 -4.05 11.00 -6.42
N THR A 131 -3.93 9.67 -6.41
CA THR A 131 -4.24 8.82 -7.56
C THR A 131 -5.71 8.46 -7.63
N ASN A 132 -6.34 8.12 -6.50
CA ASN A 132 -7.66 7.50 -6.47
C ASN A 132 -8.81 8.45 -6.08
N LEU A 133 -8.53 9.70 -5.70
CA LEU A 133 -9.56 10.68 -5.33
C LEU A 133 -9.64 11.84 -6.33
N HIS A 134 -10.84 12.39 -6.45
CA HIS A 134 -11.05 13.65 -7.17
C HIS A 134 -10.19 14.77 -6.55
N PRO A 135 -9.59 15.71 -7.33
CA PRO A 135 -8.58 16.65 -6.84
C PRO A 135 -8.91 17.39 -5.54
N THR A 136 -10.15 17.84 -5.38
CA THR A 136 -10.61 18.52 -4.15
C THR A 136 -10.65 17.60 -2.93
N ALA A 137 -11.08 16.34 -3.09
CA ALA A 137 -11.07 15.34 -2.04
C ALA A 137 -9.64 14.86 -1.76
N ALA A 138 -8.83 14.68 -2.81
CA ALA A 138 -7.44 14.28 -2.74
C ALA A 138 -6.61 15.26 -1.89
N LEU A 139 -6.76 16.58 -2.12
CA LEU A 139 -6.05 17.59 -1.34
C LEU A 139 -6.34 17.47 0.16
N ASN A 140 -7.61 17.37 0.55
CA ASN A 140 -8.00 17.26 1.95
C ASN A 140 -7.46 15.95 2.57
N ALA A 141 -7.68 14.81 1.91
CA ALA A 141 -7.25 13.52 2.43
C ALA A 141 -5.71 13.40 2.54
N ALA A 142 -4.98 13.89 1.53
CA ALA A 142 -3.52 13.88 1.55
C ALA A 142 -2.95 14.84 2.59
N ALA A 143 -3.55 16.02 2.77
CA ALA A 143 -3.15 16.97 3.81
C ALA A 143 -3.37 16.43 5.23
N GLN A 144 -4.40 15.60 5.46
CA GLN A 144 -4.61 14.91 6.74
C GLN A 144 -3.49 13.92 7.05
N VAL A 145 -3.09 13.11 6.06
CA VAL A 145 -1.96 12.18 6.22
C VAL A 145 -0.66 12.95 6.44
N LEU A 146 -0.44 14.03 5.67
CA LEU A 146 0.75 14.85 5.81
C LEU A 146 0.86 15.50 7.20
N ALA A 147 -0.27 15.92 7.78
CA ALA A 147 -0.31 16.47 9.14
C ALA A 147 0.12 15.44 10.20
N ALA A 148 -0.18 14.16 9.99
CA ALA A 148 0.23 13.07 10.89
C ALA A 148 1.69 12.64 10.72
N ASN A 149 2.35 13.04 9.63
CA ASN A 149 3.74 12.71 9.37
C ASN A 149 4.70 13.56 10.21
N HIS A 150 5.94 13.08 10.35
CA HIS A 150 7.02 13.82 10.99
C HIS A 150 7.25 15.19 10.31
N PRO A 151 7.57 16.27 11.06
CA PRO A 151 7.73 17.62 10.50
C PRO A 151 8.69 17.75 9.31
N ASN A 152 9.72 16.91 9.26
CA ASN A 152 10.68 16.87 8.14
C ASN A 152 10.02 16.51 6.79
N ALA A 153 8.84 15.89 6.79
CA ALA A 153 8.11 15.53 5.58
C ALA A 153 7.17 16.64 5.08
N TRP A 154 6.90 17.69 5.87
CA TRP A 154 5.85 18.67 5.56
C TRP A 154 6.15 19.51 4.32
N GLU A 155 7.31 20.16 4.22
CA GLU A 155 7.65 20.97 3.04
C GLU A 155 7.82 20.14 1.75
N PRO A 156 8.53 18.98 1.76
CA PRO A 156 8.54 18.09 0.61
C PRO A 156 7.14 17.61 0.21
N GLY A 157 6.30 17.25 1.18
CA GLY A 157 4.93 16.82 0.94
C GLY A 157 4.06 17.93 0.35
N LEU A 158 4.14 19.15 0.87
CA LEU A 158 3.43 20.31 0.32
C LEU A 158 3.81 20.58 -1.13
N THR A 159 5.10 20.45 -1.45
CA THR A 159 5.61 20.61 -2.83
C THR A 159 5.02 19.51 -3.74
N ALA A 160 5.02 18.25 -3.29
CA ALA A 160 4.40 17.17 -4.04
C ALA A 160 2.90 17.40 -4.28
N LEU A 161 2.17 17.92 -3.29
CA LEU A 161 0.74 18.26 -3.44
C LEU A 161 0.52 19.37 -4.47
N THR A 162 1.33 20.42 -4.44
CA THR A 162 1.19 21.54 -5.40
C THR A 162 1.46 21.08 -6.82
N ASP A 163 2.51 20.28 -7.01
CA ASP A 163 2.94 19.82 -8.32
C ASP A 163 1.93 18.82 -8.90
N ARG A 164 1.50 17.84 -8.09
CA ARG A 164 0.61 16.77 -8.53
C ARG A 164 -0.81 17.27 -8.83
N LEU A 165 -1.33 18.19 -8.01
CA LEU A 165 -2.70 18.72 -8.17
C LEU A 165 -2.75 20.01 -9.02
N ARG A 166 -1.59 20.57 -9.41
CA ARG A 166 -1.47 21.84 -10.15
C ARG A 166 -2.18 23.00 -9.44
N ILE A 167 -2.05 23.07 -8.11
CA ILE A 167 -2.64 24.11 -7.26
C ILE A 167 -1.60 25.09 -6.73
N SER A 168 -2.04 26.23 -6.19
CA SER A 168 -1.14 27.20 -5.58
C SER A 168 -0.57 26.70 -4.24
N THR A 169 0.68 27.08 -3.93
CA THR A 169 1.31 26.79 -2.63
C THR A 169 0.50 27.35 -1.45
N GLN A 170 -0.15 28.51 -1.64
CA GLN A 170 -0.99 29.11 -0.60
C GLN A 170 -2.22 28.25 -0.31
N GLU A 171 -2.85 27.68 -1.34
CA GLU A 171 -3.99 26.79 -1.20
C GLU A 171 -3.60 25.49 -0.48
N ALA A 172 -2.51 24.84 -0.91
CA ALA A 172 -1.99 23.64 -0.26
C ALA A 172 -1.67 23.89 1.22
N ARG A 173 -0.95 24.99 1.53
CA ARG A 173 -0.59 25.36 2.90
C ARG A 173 -1.79 25.67 3.77
N ARG A 174 -2.82 26.34 3.24
CA ARG A 174 -4.04 26.65 4.00
C ARG A 174 -4.75 25.37 4.42
N THR A 175 -4.95 24.44 3.49
CA THR A 175 -5.62 23.16 3.78
C THR A 175 -4.79 22.32 4.75
N PHE A 176 -3.48 22.24 4.53
CA PHE A 176 -2.56 21.55 5.44
C PHE A 176 -2.60 22.13 6.85
N TYR A 177 -2.53 23.45 7.01
CA TYR A 177 -2.54 24.10 8.33
C TYR A 177 -3.82 23.82 9.12
N THR A 178 -4.97 23.74 8.44
CA THR A 178 -6.23 23.34 9.07
C THR A 178 -6.10 21.94 9.69
N HIS A 179 -5.62 20.95 8.93
CA HIS A 179 -5.47 19.59 9.44
C HIS A 179 -4.35 19.44 10.46
N LEU A 180 -3.24 20.17 10.31
CA LEU A 180 -2.16 20.21 11.31
C LEU A 180 -2.67 20.75 12.65
N THR A 181 -3.46 21.82 12.63
CA THR A 181 -4.03 22.39 13.86
C THR A 181 -4.93 21.39 14.59
N ASP A 182 -5.71 20.62 13.85
CA ASP A 182 -6.57 19.59 14.44
C ASP A 182 -5.76 18.40 14.96
N TRP A 183 -4.73 17.97 14.21
CA TRP A 183 -3.81 16.93 14.63
C TRP A 183 -3.04 17.31 15.90
N ASP A 184 -2.44 18.51 15.94
CA ASP A 184 -1.69 19.00 17.11
C ASP A 184 -2.57 19.16 18.36
N ARG A 185 -3.87 19.44 18.19
CA ARG A 185 -4.81 19.59 19.31
C ARG A 185 -5.10 18.25 19.98
N ASP A 186 -5.43 17.23 19.19
CA ASP A 186 -5.80 15.91 19.69
C ASP A 186 -5.52 14.83 18.62
N PRO A 187 -4.28 14.30 18.58
CA PRO A 187 -3.90 13.27 17.62
C PRO A 187 -4.77 12.01 17.73
N ALA A 188 -5.17 11.64 18.95
CA ALA A 188 -5.93 10.42 19.20
C ALA A 188 -7.34 10.51 18.61
N THR A 189 -8.03 11.64 18.80
CA THR A 189 -9.34 11.87 18.18
C THR A 189 -9.23 11.97 16.66
N ALA A 190 -8.19 12.64 16.14
CA ALA A 190 -7.96 12.74 14.70
C ALA A 190 -7.73 11.36 14.07
N ALA A 191 -6.84 10.54 14.65
CA ALA A 191 -6.56 9.17 14.21
C ALA A 191 -7.78 8.26 14.32
N SER A 192 -8.54 8.32 15.43
CA SER A 192 -9.77 7.55 15.62
C SER A 192 -10.82 7.83 14.52
N THR A 193 -10.96 9.10 14.13
CA THR A 193 -11.84 9.48 13.03
C THR A 193 -11.41 8.83 11.72
N ARG A 194 -10.10 8.82 11.42
CA ARG A 194 -9.58 8.17 10.20
C ARG A 194 -9.77 6.64 10.26
N LEU A 195 -9.54 6.03 11.43
CA LEU A 195 -9.74 4.59 11.65
C LEU A 195 -11.20 4.15 11.42
N ALA A 196 -12.17 5.02 11.69
CA ALA A 196 -13.59 4.76 11.41
C ALA A 196 -13.91 4.78 9.91
N GLU A 197 -13.16 5.55 9.11
CA GLU A 197 -13.31 5.68 7.66
C GLU A 197 -12.51 4.62 6.87
N VAL A 198 -11.79 3.72 7.55
CA VAL A 198 -10.99 2.66 6.89
C VAL A 198 -11.85 1.71 6.04
N ALA A 199 -13.13 1.53 6.38
CA ALA A 199 -14.04 0.76 5.53
C ALA A 199 -14.17 1.37 4.12
N ASP A 200 -14.18 2.70 4.03
CA ASP A 200 -14.25 3.44 2.76
C ASP A 200 -12.95 3.31 1.95
N VAL A 201 -11.81 3.13 2.64
CA VAL A 201 -10.52 2.83 2.00
C VAL A 201 -10.60 1.51 1.25
N LYS A 202 -11.07 0.46 1.93
CA LYS A 202 -11.20 -0.86 1.31
C LYS A 202 -12.07 -0.77 0.06
N GLN A 203 -13.25 -0.15 0.17
CA GLN A 203 -14.15 0.01 -0.96
C GLN A 203 -13.52 0.82 -2.11
N ARG A 204 -12.78 1.90 -1.80
CA ARG A 204 -12.08 2.71 -2.81
C ARG A 204 -10.98 1.92 -3.52
N LEU A 205 -10.20 1.13 -2.80
CA LEU A 205 -9.15 0.30 -3.37
C LEU A 205 -9.73 -0.84 -4.24
N GLU A 206 -10.81 -1.50 -3.79
CA GLU A 206 -11.54 -2.48 -4.60
C GLU A 206 -12.07 -1.86 -5.89
N GLN A 207 -12.69 -0.69 -5.81
CA GLN A 207 -13.18 0.04 -6.99
C GLN A 207 -12.04 0.43 -7.93
N ALA A 208 -10.86 0.79 -7.41
CA ALA A 208 -9.69 1.10 -8.22
C ALA A 208 -9.12 -0.16 -8.90
N GLU A 209 -9.08 -1.31 -8.23
CA GLU A 209 -8.64 -2.60 -8.78
C GLU A 209 -9.65 -3.21 -9.78
N ASP A 210 -10.94 -2.93 -9.63
CA ASP A 210 -11.99 -3.40 -10.55
C ASP A 210 -12.24 -2.45 -11.73
N ALA A 211 -11.79 -1.19 -11.65
CA ALA A 211 -11.99 -0.21 -12.71
C ALA A 211 -11.34 -0.67 -14.03
N PRO A 212 -11.99 -0.48 -15.19
CA PRO A 212 -11.33 -0.71 -16.47
C PRO A 212 -10.09 0.20 -16.58
N PRO A 213 -8.99 -0.24 -17.23
CA PRO A 213 -7.76 0.55 -17.31
C PRO A 213 -7.98 1.98 -17.78
N THR A 214 -8.90 2.20 -18.73
CA THR A 214 -9.28 3.53 -19.23
C THR A 214 -9.83 4.48 -18.17
N GLN A 215 -10.44 3.95 -17.11
CA GLN A 215 -10.97 4.73 -15.99
C GLN A 215 -9.93 4.85 -14.88
N ARG A 216 -9.20 3.78 -14.59
CA ARG A 216 -8.12 3.76 -13.59
C ARG A 216 -7.05 4.83 -13.88
N TRP A 217 -6.61 4.91 -15.13
CA TRP A 217 -5.54 5.80 -15.54
C TRP A 217 -6.02 7.19 -15.99
N GLU A 218 -7.33 7.45 -15.95
CA GLU A 218 -7.94 8.70 -16.45
C GLU A 218 -7.40 9.93 -15.73
N ALA A 219 -7.35 9.90 -14.39
CA ALA A 219 -6.86 11.02 -13.58
C ALA A 219 -5.38 11.33 -13.87
N LEU A 220 -4.54 10.30 -14.02
CA LEU A 220 -3.14 10.47 -14.42
C LEU A 220 -3.05 11.11 -15.81
N ALA A 221 -3.78 10.59 -16.80
CA ALA A 221 -3.79 11.12 -18.14
C ALA A 221 -4.21 12.60 -18.17
N GLN A 222 -5.30 12.96 -17.50
CA GLN A 222 -5.76 14.34 -17.41
C GLN A 222 -4.73 15.26 -16.73
N SER A 223 -4.00 14.75 -15.73
CA SER A 223 -2.92 15.49 -15.05
C SER A 223 -1.65 15.65 -15.89
N ILE A 224 -1.52 14.94 -17.01
CA ILE A 224 -0.43 15.09 -17.97
C ILE A 224 -0.90 16.04 -19.08
N ASP A 225 -1.92 15.61 -19.84
CA ASP A 225 -2.57 16.35 -20.91
C ASP A 225 -4.04 15.90 -21.03
N ALA A 226 -4.97 16.82 -20.82
CA ALA A 226 -6.41 16.55 -20.87
C ALA A 226 -6.87 15.95 -22.21
N ARG A 227 -6.15 16.19 -23.32
CA ARG A 227 -6.47 15.65 -24.64
C ARG A 227 -6.27 14.14 -24.72
N LEU A 228 -5.50 13.53 -23.82
CA LEU A 228 -5.16 12.11 -23.84
C LEU A 228 -6.41 11.23 -23.83
N THR A 229 -7.37 11.52 -22.95
CA THR A 229 -8.57 10.72 -22.73
C THR A 229 -9.61 10.88 -23.84
N GLU A 230 -9.46 11.90 -24.68
CA GLU A 230 -10.34 12.20 -25.82
C GLU A 230 -9.92 11.44 -27.10
N GLN A 231 -8.73 10.84 -27.13
CA GLN A 231 -8.19 10.20 -28.33
C GLN A 231 -8.61 8.73 -28.46
N SER A 232 -8.75 8.25 -29.69
CA SER A 232 -9.06 6.84 -29.98
C SER A 232 -8.00 5.87 -29.49
N ASP A 233 -6.75 6.31 -29.32
CA ASP A 233 -5.65 5.49 -28.85
C ASP A 233 -5.55 5.42 -27.31
N TRP A 234 -6.43 6.15 -26.60
CA TRP A 234 -6.49 6.14 -25.13
C TRP A 234 -6.64 4.74 -24.53
N PRO A 235 -7.55 3.86 -24.98
CA PRO A 235 -7.67 2.53 -24.40
C PRO A 235 -6.40 1.70 -24.51
N ALA A 236 -5.65 1.84 -25.61
CA ALA A 236 -4.39 1.11 -25.79
C ALA A 236 -3.28 1.66 -24.86
N LEU A 237 -3.18 2.98 -24.72
CA LEU A 237 -2.28 3.60 -23.74
C LEU A 237 -2.63 3.17 -22.31
N ALA A 238 -3.91 3.24 -21.92
CA ALA A 238 -4.36 2.87 -20.59
C ALA A 238 -4.04 1.41 -20.24
N ASN A 239 -4.23 0.48 -21.18
CA ASN A 239 -3.82 -0.92 -21.00
C ASN A 239 -2.30 -1.07 -20.80
N MET A 240 -1.50 -0.29 -21.53
CA MET A 240 -0.05 -0.33 -21.39
C MET A 240 0.43 0.21 -20.03
N LEU A 241 -0.19 1.29 -19.55
CA LEU A 241 0.04 1.81 -18.20
C LEU A 241 -0.29 0.74 -17.15
N ASP A 242 -1.39 0.02 -17.35
CA ASP A 242 -1.81 -1.08 -16.47
C ASP A 242 -0.79 -2.22 -16.42
N HIS A 243 -0.29 -2.64 -17.59
CA HIS A 243 0.74 -3.68 -17.66
C HIS A 243 2.06 -3.24 -17.03
N ALA A 244 2.46 -1.98 -17.22
CA ALA A 244 3.66 -1.43 -16.60
C ALA A 244 3.54 -1.39 -15.06
N ALA A 245 2.37 -0.98 -14.55
CA ALA A 245 2.09 -0.99 -13.12
C ALA A 245 2.12 -2.41 -12.54
N ALA A 246 1.51 -3.39 -13.23
CA ALA A 246 1.55 -4.80 -12.83
C ALA A 246 2.98 -5.38 -12.83
N GLN A 247 3.88 -4.81 -13.63
CA GLN A 247 5.31 -5.18 -13.62
C GLN A 247 6.12 -4.49 -12.51
N GLY A 248 5.48 -3.65 -11.68
CA GLY A 248 6.09 -2.93 -10.57
C GLY A 248 6.79 -1.63 -10.96
N HIS A 249 6.51 -1.09 -12.16
CA HIS A 249 7.03 0.22 -12.55
C HIS A 249 6.23 1.34 -11.88
N ASP A 250 6.92 2.40 -11.45
CA ASP A 250 6.29 3.64 -11.02
C ASP A 250 5.81 4.42 -12.25
N VAL A 251 4.58 4.09 -12.68
CA VAL A 251 3.95 4.66 -13.88
C VAL A 251 3.72 6.16 -13.75
N HIS A 252 3.41 6.65 -12.54
CA HIS A 252 3.18 8.08 -12.30
C HIS A 252 4.48 8.87 -12.49
N ALA A 253 5.57 8.44 -11.85
CA ALA A 253 6.86 9.08 -12.00
C ALA A 253 7.36 8.98 -13.46
N ALA A 254 7.23 7.82 -14.10
CA ALA A 254 7.67 7.62 -15.48
C ALA A 254 6.90 8.52 -16.47
N ALA A 255 5.57 8.56 -16.36
CA ALA A 255 4.73 9.35 -17.26
C ALA A 255 4.97 10.86 -17.09
N HIS A 256 5.16 11.34 -15.85
CA HIS A 256 5.54 12.73 -15.61
C HIS A 256 6.96 13.02 -16.10
N ALA A 257 7.95 12.16 -15.86
CA ALA A 257 9.33 12.38 -16.28
C ALA A 257 9.46 12.46 -17.81
N ILE A 258 8.72 11.64 -18.56
CA ILE A 258 8.73 11.62 -20.03
C ILE A 258 8.16 12.91 -20.64
N VAL A 259 7.27 13.59 -19.92
CA VAL A 259 6.59 14.81 -20.38
C VAL A 259 7.16 16.08 -19.71
N SER A 260 8.11 15.92 -18.77
CA SER A 260 8.72 17.05 -18.06
C SER A 260 9.85 17.71 -18.86
N GLY A 261 9.64 18.98 -19.23
CA GLY A 261 10.65 19.89 -19.81
C GLY A 261 10.57 20.02 -21.33
N ASP A 262 10.38 21.26 -21.82
CA ASP A 262 10.47 21.80 -23.21
C ASP A 262 9.98 20.99 -24.43
N ASP A 263 9.47 19.77 -24.25
CA ASP A 263 9.03 18.86 -25.29
C ASP A 263 7.58 18.41 -25.03
N PRO A 264 6.59 19.27 -25.33
CA PRO A 264 5.19 18.94 -25.13
C PRO A 264 4.75 17.81 -26.06
N LEU A 265 3.76 17.03 -25.60
CA LEU A 265 3.15 15.98 -26.42
C LEU A 265 2.58 16.56 -27.72
N GLY A 266 2.80 15.82 -28.82
CA GLY A 266 2.44 16.25 -30.17
C GLY A 266 0.93 16.36 -30.45
N LEU A 267 0.56 16.30 -31.73
CA LEU A 267 -0.85 16.38 -32.17
C LEU A 267 -1.67 15.14 -31.78
N HIS A 268 -1.02 14.02 -31.51
CA HIS A 268 -1.62 12.76 -31.07
C HIS A 268 -1.03 12.35 -29.71
N PRO A 269 -1.32 13.10 -28.63
CA PRO A 269 -0.69 12.89 -27.32
C PRO A 269 -0.81 11.45 -26.80
N ALA A 270 -1.91 10.75 -27.05
CA ALA A 270 -2.08 9.38 -26.54
C ALA A 270 -1.13 8.39 -27.23
N GLN A 271 -1.00 8.52 -28.55
CA GLN A 271 -0.08 7.72 -29.34
C GLN A 271 1.39 8.08 -29.06
N ASP A 272 1.69 9.38 -28.94
CA ASP A 272 3.02 9.90 -28.65
C ASP A 272 3.51 9.44 -27.27
N LEU A 273 2.70 9.63 -26.22
CA LEU A 273 3.02 9.18 -24.87
C LEU A 273 3.18 7.66 -24.81
N ARG A 274 2.34 6.90 -25.53
CA ARG A 274 2.47 5.43 -25.62
C ARG A 274 3.82 5.02 -26.22
N TYR A 275 4.23 5.67 -27.30
CA TYR A 275 5.52 5.40 -27.94
C TYR A 275 6.71 5.74 -27.04
N ARG A 276 6.66 6.90 -26.37
CA ARG A 276 7.73 7.34 -25.46
C ARG A 276 7.86 6.41 -24.25
N LEU A 277 6.75 6.00 -23.64
CA LEU A 277 6.75 5.05 -22.52
C LEU A 277 7.29 3.68 -22.93
N ALA A 278 6.89 3.15 -24.09
CA ALA A 278 7.41 1.90 -24.62
C ALA A 278 8.94 1.93 -24.86
N ALA A 279 9.49 3.11 -25.16
CA ALA A 279 10.94 3.29 -25.33
C ALA A 279 11.71 3.41 -24.00
N HIS A 280 11.04 3.81 -22.91
CA HIS A 280 11.67 4.09 -21.60
C HIS A 280 11.42 3.03 -20.53
N LEU A 281 10.37 2.21 -20.66
CA LEU A 281 10.09 1.09 -19.78
C LEU A 281 10.72 -0.17 -20.38
N PRO A 282 11.83 -0.69 -19.83
CA PRO A 282 12.45 -1.90 -20.36
C PRO A 282 11.53 -3.10 -20.17
N GLU A 283 11.32 -3.90 -21.23
CA GLU A 283 10.66 -5.19 -21.07
C GLU A 283 11.51 -6.07 -20.13
N ARG A 284 10.89 -6.58 -19.06
CA ARG A 284 11.52 -7.62 -18.24
C ARG A 284 11.71 -8.86 -19.13
N PRO A 285 12.91 -9.46 -19.21
CA PRO A 285 13.08 -10.67 -19.98
C PRO A 285 12.15 -11.74 -19.41
N ALA A 286 11.35 -12.36 -20.28
CA ALA A 286 10.41 -13.42 -19.92
C ALA A 286 11.14 -14.56 -19.20
N THR A 287 11.11 -14.57 -17.87
CA THR A 287 11.46 -15.76 -17.10
C THR A 287 10.41 -16.82 -17.38
N GLN A 288 10.83 -17.80 -18.19
CA GLN A 288 10.24 -19.09 -18.50
C GLN A 288 8.93 -19.41 -17.77
N SER A 289 7.88 -19.49 -18.57
CA SER A 289 6.55 -20.02 -18.33
C SER A 289 6.48 -21.07 -17.20
N ALA A 290 5.98 -20.68 -16.04
CA ALA A 290 5.35 -21.63 -15.13
C ALA A 290 3.98 -22.00 -15.73
N THR A 291 3.86 -23.26 -16.16
CA THR A 291 2.63 -23.90 -16.63
C THR A 291 1.43 -23.56 -15.73
N PRO A 292 0.27 -23.14 -16.27
CA PRO A 292 -0.92 -22.91 -15.46
C PRO A 292 -1.42 -24.24 -14.88
N THR A 293 -1.40 -24.37 -13.57
CA THR A 293 -2.05 -25.47 -12.85
C THR A 293 -3.55 -25.18 -12.82
N PRO A 294 -4.43 -26.10 -13.27
CA PRO A 294 -5.86 -25.85 -13.26
C PRO A 294 -6.39 -25.76 -11.83
N SER A 295 -7.15 -24.69 -11.59
CA SER A 295 -7.91 -24.39 -10.39
C SER A 295 -8.81 -25.57 -9.98
N ARG A 296 -8.48 -26.19 -8.84
CA ARG A 296 -9.34 -27.18 -8.17
C ARG A 296 -10.43 -26.46 -7.35
N GLY A 297 -11.47 -26.01 -8.05
CA GLY A 297 -12.74 -25.59 -7.45
C GLY A 297 -13.87 -26.55 -7.84
N ALA A 298 -13.89 -27.76 -7.28
CA ALA A 298 -15.03 -28.67 -7.37
C ALA A 298 -15.04 -29.66 -6.20
N SER A 299 -15.39 -29.19 -5.00
CA SER A 299 -15.70 -30.05 -3.87
C SER A 299 -17.21 -30.33 -3.79
N LEU A 300 -17.53 -31.57 -4.14
CA LEU A 300 -18.77 -32.32 -3.94
C LEU A 300 -19.78 -31.75 -2.94
N ALA A 301 -20.94 -31.35 -3.45
CA ALA A 301 -22.21 -31.39 -2.71
C ALA A 301 -22.64 -32.86 -2.54
N ARG A 302 -22.26 -33.49 -1.42
CA ARG A 302 -22.83 -34.79 -1.00
C ARG A 302 -24.22 -34.58 -0.42
N ARG A 303 -25.22 -35.12 -1.12
CA ARG A 303 -26.56 -35.44 -0.61
C ARG A 303 -26.46 -36.20 0.72
N ARG A 304 -26.96 -35.62 1.82
CA ARG A 304 -27.30 -36.37 3.04
C ARG A 304 -28.74 -36.85 2.91
N GLY A 305 -28.90 -38.12 2.51
CA GLY A 305 -30.11 -38.88 2.78
C GLY A 305 -30.15 -39.29 4.25
N THR A 306 -31.30 -39.07 4.88
CA THR A 306 -31.71 -39.58 6.19
C THR A 306 -31.59 -41.10 6.26
N PRO A 307 -30.94 -41.68 7.29
CA PRO A 307 -31.10 -43.09 7.59
C PRO A 307 -32.26 -43.30 8.56
N ASP A 308 -33.20 -44.10 8.08
CA ASP A 308 -34.34 -44.65 8.80
C ASP A 308 -33.90 -45.62 9.90
N ARG A 309 -34.65 -45.67 10.99
CA ARG A 309 -34.31 -46.37 12.25
C ARG A 309 -35.11 -47.67 12.33
N PRO A 310 -34.50 -48.86 12.49
CA PRO A 310 -35.26 -50.06 12.85
C PRO A 310 -35.25 -50.31 14.37
N PRO A 311 -36.26 -51.02 14.92
CA PRO A 311 -36.61 -50.97 16.33
C PRO A 311 -35.86 -51.98 17.20
N ALA A 312 -35.95 -51.73 18.51
CA ALA A 312 -35.33 -52.47 19.60
C ALA A 312 -35.84 -53.92 19.75
N GLY A 313 -34.92 -54.82 20.11
CA GLY A 313 -35.18 -56.19 20.55
C GLY A 313 -34.09 -56.66 21.53
N PRO A 314 -34.36 -57.63 22.41
CA PRO A 314 -34.12 -57.46 23.85
C PRO A 314 -32.78 -58.03 24.35
N ARG A 315 -32.27 -57.43 25.42
CA ARG A 315 -31.08 -57.90 26.16
C ARG A 315 -31.47 -58.99 27.18
N ARG A 316 -30.72 -60.09 27.15
CA ARG A 316 -30.46 -60.95 28.31
C ARG A 316 -29.24 -60.43 29.05
#